data_AF-A0A383DEJ7-F1
#
_entry.id   AF-A0A383DEJ7-F1
#
_cell.length_a   1.000
_cell.length_b   1.000
_cell.length_c   1.000
_cell.angle_alpha   90.00
_cell.angle_beta   90.00
_cell.angle_gamma   90.00
#
_symmetry.space_group_name_H-M   'P 1'
#
loop_
_entity.id
_entity.type
_entity.pdbx_description
1 polymer ?
#
loop_
_entity_poly.entity_id
_entity_poly.type
_entity_poly.pdbx_seq_one_letter_code
_entity_poly.pdbx_strand_id
1 'polypeptide(L)' 'MHILGFSAYYHDSAACLLHNGDIVAAAQEERFTRKKYDAGFPE' A
#
# COMPACT_ATOMS: atom_id res chain seq x y z
N MET A 1 -10.47 9.18 -13.59
CA MET A 1 -10.88 8.92 -12.19
C MET A 1 -9.69 8.37 -11.43
N HIS A 2 -9.42 8.87 -10.23
CA HIS A 2 -8.36 8.36 -9.36
C HIS A 2 -8.96 7.56 -8.22
N ILE A 3 -8.40 6.39 -7.93
CA ILE A 3 -8.80 5.54 -6.80
C ILE A 3 -7.55 5.24 -5.98
N LEU A 4 -7.63 5.50 -4.67
CA LEU A 4 -6.59 5.15 -3.71
C LEU A 4 -7.05 3.91 -2.93
N GLY A 5 -6.31 2.81 -3.06
CA GLY A 5 -6.55 1.55 -2.36
C GLY A 5 -5.55 1.35 -1.23
N PHE A 6 -6.01 0.78 -0.12
CA PHE A 6 -5.18 0.41 1.03
C PHE A 6 -5.39 -1.05 1.40
N SER A 7 -4.31 -1.70 1.80
CA SER A 7 -4.29 -3.01 2.45
C SER A 7 -3.60 -2.83 3.80
N ALA A 8 -4.26 -3.21 4.90
CA ALA A 8 -3.72 -3.11 6.25
C ALA A 8 -4.37 -4.16 7.18
N TYR A 9 -3.76 -4.38 8.36
CA TYR A 9 -4.29 -5.18 9.47
C TYR A 9 -4.39 -6.71 9.27
N TYR A 10 -3.76 -7.27 8.23
CA TYR A 10 -3.78 -8.73 7.98
C TYR A 10 -2.47 -9.26 7.43
N HIS A 11 -1.94 -8.57 6.41
CA HIS A 11 -0.64 -8.81 5.83
C HIS A 11 0.19 -7.53 5.93
N ASP A 12 1.37 -7.56 5.32
CA ASP A 12 2.18 -6.37 5.15
C ASP A 12 1.37 -5.24 4.50
N SER A 13 1.44 -4.06 5.09
CA SER A 13 0.60 -2.94 4.68
C SER A 13 1.07 -2.34 3.35
N ALA A 14 0.10 -1.91 2.55
CA ALA A 14 0.37 -1.43 1.20
C ALA A 14 -0.68 -0.41 0.74
N ALA A 15 -0.28 0.43 -0.21
CA ALA A 15 -1.17 1.37 -0.89
C ALA A 15 -0.95 1.34 -2.40
N CYS A 16 -2.02 1.55 -3.17
CA CYS A 16 -1.94 1.71 -4.62
C CYS A 16 -2.81 2.86 -5.13
N LEU A 17 -2.33 3.53 -6.17
CA LEU A 17 -3.07 4.57 -6.90
C LEU A 17 -3.41 4.04 -8.29
N LEU A 18 -4.70 4.03 -8.60
CA LEU A 18 -5.23 3.70 -9.91
C LEU A 18 -5.66 4.98 -10.64
N HIS A 19 -5.39 5.03 -11.95
CA HIS A 19 -5.91 6.03 -12.86
C HIS A 19 -6.60 5.34 -14.03
N ASN A 20 -7.92 5.51 -14.16
CA ASN A 20 -8.72 4.91 -15.24
C ASN A 20 -8.58 3.38 -15.40
N GLY A 21 -8.34 2.67 -14.29
CA GLY A 21 -8.17 1.22 -14.27
C GLY A 21 -6.71 0.76 -14.30
N ASP A 22 -5.77 1.66 -14.61
CA ASP A 22 -4.34 1.36 -14.65
C ASP A 22 -3.66 1.70 -13.32
N ILE A 23 -2.69 0.89 -12.90
CA ILE A 23 -1.86 1.17 -11.72
C ILE A 23 -0.79 2.20 -12.09
N VAL A 24 -0.83 3.36 -11.45
CA VAL A 24 0.16 4.43 -11.67
C VAL A 24 1.18 4.56 -10.54
N ALA A 25 0.84 4.08 -9.33
CA ALA A 25 1.78 3.97 -8.22
C ALA A 25 1.36 2.83 -7.28
N ALA A 26 2.35 2.18 -6.66
CA ALA A 26 2.15 1.20 -5.61
C ALA A 26 3.31 1.26 -4.61
N ALA A 27 3.00 1.10 -3.33
CA ALA A 27 3.96 1.17 -2.24
C ALA A 27 3.64 0.12 -1.18
N GLN A 28 4.68 -0.40 -0.52
CA GLN A 28 4.60 -1.45 0.49
C GLN A 28 5.39 -0.99 1.72
N GLU A 29 4.77 -1.07 2.90
CA GLU A 29 5.24 -0.47 4.15
C GLU A 29 6.62 -1.01 4.57
N GLU A 30 6.83 -2.32 4.46
CA GLU A 30 8.12 -2.97 4.76
C GLU A 30 9.30 -2.35 3.98
N ARG A 31 9.07 -1.75 2.80
CA ARG A 31 10.14 -1.09 2.03
C ARG A 31 10.62 0.21 2.68
N PHE A 32 9.76 0.86 3.46
CA PHE A 32 10.09 2.08 4.21
C PHE A 32 10.58 1.75 5.61
N THR A 33 9.85 0.91 6.34
CA THR A 33 10.16 0.61 7.75
C THR A 33 11.27 -0.42 7.92
N ARG A 34 11.52 -1.25 6.90
CA ARG A 34 12.39 -2.44 6.94
C ARG A 34 12.02 -3.43 8.06
N LYS A 35 10.79 -3.37 8.55
CA LYS A 35 10.23 -4.36 9.47
C LYS A 35 9.49 -5.40 8.65
N LYS A 36 9.83 -6.67 8.84
CA LYS A 36 9.14 -7.75 8.13
C LYS A 36 7.71 -7.88 8.61
N TYR A 37 6.77 -7.99 7.67
CA TYR A 37 5.32 -8.18 7.94
C TYR A 37 4.72 -7.02 8.75
N ASP A 38 4.99 -5.79 8.33
CA ASP A 38 4.48 -4.59 8.99
C ASP A 38 3.01 -4.37 8.62
N ALA A 39 2.12 -5.03 9.36
CA ALA A 39 0.67 -4.99 9.16
C ALA A 39 -0.02 -3.78 9.80
N GLY A 40 0.75 -2.85 10.39
CA GLY A 40 0.24 -1.60 10.95
C GLY A 40 -0.37 -0.70 9.88
N PHE A 41 -1.19 0.28 10.24
CA PHE A 41 -1.66 1.24 9.26
C PHE A 41 -0.46 1.96 8.60
N PRO A 42 -0.44 2.17 7.27
CA PRO A 42 0.65 2.91 6.62
C PRO A 42 0.87 4.28 7.27
N GLU A 43 2.11 4.62 7.62
CA GLU A 43 2.52 5.88 8.29
C GLU A 43 3.32 6.83 7.37
#